data_AF-A0A534TVI9-F1
#
_entry.id   AF-A0A534TVI9-F1
#
_cell.length_a   1.000
_cell.length_b   1.000
_cell.length_c   1.000
_cell.angle_alpha   90.00
_cell.angle_beta   90.00
_cell.angle_gamma   90.00
#
_symmetry.space_group_name_H-M   'P 1'
#
loop_
_entity.id
_entity.type
_entity.pdbx_description
1 polymer ?
#
loop_
_entity_poly.entity_id
_entity_poly.type
_entity_poly.pdbx_seq_one_letter_code
_entity_poly.pdbx_strand_id
1 'polypeptide(L)'
;MRLPPAVILAGVARTLEEDVLPAVESRTARGLVFAALEMLANVQDLVEWRADVREEELASAAAALGDAAAQLEASGLTADAARVRDAVAAAARLPDREARGCALDAALEDVLVVADRERERPGIDAVHAAVRAHLVNQAVRDLMRAQRPLLNRISQG
;
A
#
# COMPACT_ATOMS: atom_id res chain seq x y z
N MET A 1 19.48 -8.95 -6.20
CA MET A 1 19.28 -7.72 -5.42
C MET A 1 18.17 -6.92 -6.09
N ARG A 2 17.04 -6.69 -5.42
CA ARG A 2 15.97 -5.79 -5.94
C ARG A 2 16.19 -4.43 -5.29
N LEU A 3 16.40 -3.38 -6.10
CA LEU A 3 16.51 -2.01 -5.60
C LEU A 3 15.12 -1.36 -5.58
N PRO A 4 14.78 -0.56 -4.57
CA PRO A 4 13.54 0.20 -4.57
C PRO A 4 13.47 1.13 -5.79
N PRO A 5 12.31 1.31 -6.43
CA PRO A 5 12.17 2.19 -7.60
C PRO A 5 12.68 3.62 -7.35
N ALA A 6 12.45 4.18 -6.16
CA ALA A 6 12.97 5.50 -5.78
C ALA A 6 14.51 5.56 -5.80
N VAL A 7 15.18 4.50 -5.35
CA VAL A 7 16.65 4.40 -5.38
C VAL A 7 17.17 4.31 -6.81
N ILE A 8 16.46 3.58 -7.69
CA ILE A 8 16.81 3.48 -9.11
C ILE A 8 16.65 4.84 -9.79
N LEU A 9 15.51 5.51 -9.59
CA LEU A 9 15.23 6.81 -10.20
C LEU A 9 16.22 7.88 -9.74
N ALA A 10 16.51 7.94 -8.43
CA ALA A 10 17.51 8.86 -7.89
C ALA A 10 18.92 8.57 -8.44
N GLY A 11 19.28 7.29 -8.62
CA GLY A 11 20.55 6.91 -9.23
C GLY A 11 20.64 7.35 -10.70
N VAL A 12 19.58 7.13 -11.49
CA VAL A 12 19.52 7.56 -12.89
C VAL A 12 19.60 9.09 -13.00
N ALA A 13 18.85 9.83 -12.17
CA ALA A 13 18.89 11.29 -12.15
C ALA A 13 20.30 11.80 -11.83
N ARG A 14 20.95 11.23 -10.82
CA ARG A 14 22.32 11.58 -10.46
C ARG A 14 23.32 11.33 -11.59
N THR A 15 23.27 10.17 -12.22
CA THR A 15 24.14 9.87 -13.38
C THR A 15 23.89 10.84 -14.54
N LEU A 16 22.62 11.20 -14.80
CA LEU A 16 22.30 12.19 -15.83
C LEU A 16 22.87 13.58 -15.51
N GLU A 17 22.84 13.99 -14.25
CA GLU A 17 23.31 15.30 -13.80
C GLU A 17 24.84 15.39 -13.67
N GLU A 18 25.47 14.38 -13.06
CA GLU A 18 26.89 14.39 -12.69
C GLU A 18 27.78 13.89 -13.83
N ASP A 19 27.34 12.90 -14.61
CA ASP A 19 28.19 12.24 -15.61
C ASP A 19 27.80 12.63 -17.05
N VAL A 20 26.50 12.69 -17.35
CA VAL A 20 26.02 12.91 -18.72
C VAL A 20 25.97 14.40 -19.05
N LEU A 21 25.35 15.23 -18.22
CA LEU A 21 25.18 16.65 -18.49
C LEU A 21 26.49 17.41 -18.74
N PRO A 22 27.61 17.14 -18.02
CA PRO A 22 28.90 17.80 -18.31
C PRO A 22 29.51 17.39 -19.65
N ALA A 23 29.24 16.16 -20.11
CA ALA A 23 29.78 15.62 -21.36
C ALA A 23 28.99 16.04 -22.61
N VAL A 24 27.80 16.64 -22.45
CA VAL A 24 26.95 17.07 -23.57
C VAL A 24 27.28 18.50 -24.00
N GLU A 25 27.87 18.62 -25.19
CA GLU A 25 28.26 19.90 -25.80
C GLU A 25 27.10 20.62 -26.51
N SER A 26 26.18 19.86 -27.12
CA SER A 26 25.06 20.43 -27.88
C SER A 26 24.02 21.08 -26.97
N ARG A 27 23.74 22.38 -27.16
CA ARG A 27 22.74 23.12 -26.40
C ARG A 27 21.35 22.45 -26.42
N THR A 28 20.93 21.94 -27.57
CA THR A 28 19.64 21.25 -27.71
C THR A 28 19.63 19.95 -26.89
N ALA A 29 20.71 19.16 -26.97
CA ALA A 29 20.82 17.93 -26.21
C ALA A 29 20.87 18.18 -24.70
N ARG A 30 21.53 19.25 -24.25
CA ARG A 30 21.51 19.69 -22.84
C ARG A 30 20.07 20.00 -22.39
N GLY A 31 19.29 20.70 -23.22
CA GLY A 31 17.88 20.98 -22.96
C GLY A 31 17.05 19.70 -22.80
N LEU A 32 17.31 18.68 -23.61
CA LEU A 32 16.65 17.36 -23.48
C LEU A 32 17.05 16.61 -22.20
N VAL A 33 18.32 16.72 -21.76
CA VAL A 33 18.76 16.14 -20.48
C VAL A 33 18.05 16.82 -19.30
N PHE A 34 17.91 18.15 -19.32
CA PHE A 34 17.13 18.86 -18.30
C PHE A 34 15.65 18.44 -18.29
N ALA A 35 15.02 18.33 -19.47
CA ALA A 35 13.64 17.85 -19.55
C ALA A 35 13.49 16.42 -19.01
N ALA A 36 14.46 15.53 -19.28
CA ALA A 36 14.47 14.19 -18.72
C ALA A 36 14.62 14.19 -17.19
N LEU A 37 15.48 15.05 -16.64
CA LEU A 37 15.63 15.24 -15.19
C LEU A 37 14.33 15.74 -14.54
N GLU A 38 13.63 16.70 -15.16
CA GLU A 38 12.32 17.17 -14.68
C GLU A 38 11.26 16.05 -14.72
N MET A 39 11.23 15.26 -15.80
CA MET A 39 10.33 14.11 -15.87
C MET A 39 10.64 13.07 -14.79
N LEU A 40 11.92 12.78 -14.53
CA LEU A 40 12.34 11.85 -13.48
C LEU A 40 11.94 12.36 -12.09
N ALA A 41 12.10 13.65 -11.81
CA ALA A 41 11.64 14.26 -10.55
C ALA A 41 10.13 14.09 -10.35
N ASN A 42 9.33 14.41 -11.37
CA ASN A 42 7.87 14.22 -11.30
C ASN A 42 7.46 12.75 -11.09
N VAL A 43 8.17 11.81 -11.73
CA VAL A 43 7.93 10.37 -11.54
C VAL A 43 8.35 9.94 -10.15
N GLN A 44 9.45 10.47 -9.62
CA GLN A 44 9.92 10.17 -8.27
C GLN A 44 8.91 10.62 -7.21
N ASP A 45 8.41 11.86 -7.30
CA ASP A 45 7.35 12.37 -6.41
C ASP A 45 6.11 11.46 -6.43
N LEU A 46 5.72 10.99 -7.60
CA LEU A 46 4.59 10.06 -7.75
C LEU A 46 4.86 8.70 -7.11
N VAL A 47 6.08 8.17 -7.24
CA VAL A 47 6.50 6.89 -6.66
C VAL A 47 6.55 6.96 -5.14
N GLU A 48 7.08 8.05 -4.59
CA GLU A 48 7.15 8.30 -3.15
C GLU A 48 5.75 8.48 -2.56
N TRP A 49 4.90 9.31 -3.18
CA TRP A 49 3.51 9.44 -2.76
C TRP A 49 2.77 8.09 -2.77
N ARG A 50 2.94 7.26 -3.82
CA ARG A 50 2.33 5.93 -3.85
C ARG A 50 2.87 5.01 -2.76
N ALA A 51 4.15 5.15 -2.40
CA ALA A 51 4.74 4.39 -1.29
C ALA A 51 4.08 4.75 0.04
N ASP A 52 3.86 6.04 0.30
CA ASP A 52 3.22 6.52 1.53
C ASP A 52 1.78 6.03 1.64
N VAL A 53 0.99 6.18 0.57
CA VAL A 53 -0.41 5.71 0.61
C VAL A 53 -0.46 4.18 0.79
N ARG A 54 0.51 3.44 0.25
CA ARG A 54 0.57 1.99 0.49
C ARG A 54 0.91 1.66 1.94
N GLU A 55 1.78 2.41 2.62
CA GLU A 55 2.02 2.24 4.06
C GLU A 55 0.77 2.56 4.89
N GLU A 56 0.02 3.61 4.54
CA GLU A 56 -1.26 3.92 5.18
C GLU A 56 -2.30 2.80 5.00
N GLU A 57 -2.34 2.17 3.83
CA GLU A 57 -3.18 0.98 3.59
C GLU A 57 -2.79 -0.19 4.49
N LEU A 58 -1.50 -0.50 4.62
CA LEU A 58 -1.02 -1.56 5.50
C LEU A 58 -1.33 -1.26 6.97
N ALA A 59 -1.14 -0.01 7.40
CA ALA A 59 -1.49 0.41 8.75
C ALA A 59 -3.00 0.28 9.01
N SER A 60 -3.83 0.65 8.03
CA SER A 60 -5.29 0.49 8.10
C SER A 60 -5.71 -0.98 8.20
N ALA A 61 -5.08 -1.89 7.43
CA ALA A 61 -5.36 -3.32 7.50
C ALA A 61 -4.97 -3.90 8.87
N ALA A 62 -3.78 -3.57 9.36
CA ALA A 62 -3.31 -4.00 10.68
C ALA A 62 -4.22 -3.49 11.82
N ALA A 63 -4.71 -2.25 11.74
CA ALA A 63 -5.66 -1.71 12.71
C ALA A 63 -6.99 -2.47 12.69
N ALA A 64 -7.54 -2.74 11.51
CA ALA A 64 -8.79 -3.50 11.38
C ALA A 64 -8.66 -4.94 11.91
N LEU A 65 -7.51 -5.58 11.71
CA LEU A 65 -7.19 -6.89 12.31
C LEU A 65 -7.06 -6.79 13.83
N GLY A 66 -6.49 -5.71 14.35
CA GLY A 66 -6.43 -5.44 15.80
C GLY A 66 -7.82 -5.31 16.42
N ASP A 67 -8.70 -4.55 15.79
CA ASP A 67 -10.10 -4.41 16.20
C ASP A 67 -10.83 -5.75 16.11
N ALA A 68 -10.67 -6.49 15.02
CA ALA A 68 -11.25 -7.82 14.85
C ALA A 68 -10.78 -8.80 15.94
N ALA A 69 -9.48 -8.80 16.27
CA ALA A 69 -8.94 -9.62 17.35
C ALA A 69 -9.56 -9.25 18.72
N ALA A 70 -9.75 -7.96 19.00
CA ALA A 70 -10.41 -7.52 20.22
C ALA A 70 -11.87 -8.01 20.30
N GLN A 71 -12.61 -7.97 19.18
CA GLN A 71 -13.99 -8.45 19.10
C GLN A 71 -14.08 -9.99 19.22
N LEU A 72 -13.14 -10.72 18.62
CA LEU A 72 -13.03 -12.17 18.79
C LEU A 72 -12.81 -12.54 20.26
N GLU A 73 -11.91 -11.83 20.94
CA GLU A 73 -11.63 -12.04 22.35
C GLU A 73 -12.84 -11.73 23.24
N ALA A 74 -13.53 -10.62 22.99
CA ALA A 74 -14.77 -10.27 23.69
C ALA A 74 -15.89 -11.29 23.48
N SER A 75 -15.89 -11.98 22.34
CA SER A 75 -16.82 -13.07 22.00
C SER A 75 -16.39 -14.42 22.57
N GLY A 76 -15.31 -14.48 23.36
CA GLY A 76 -14.78 -15.69 23.98
C GLY A 76 -13.96 -16.59 23.05
N LEU A 77 -13.56 -16.09 21.87
CA LEU A 77 -12.70 -16.78 20.91
C LEU A 77 -11.23 -16.39 21.11
N THR A 78 -10.72 -16.54 22.33
CA THR A 78 -9.39 -16.06 22.73
C THR A 78 -8.26 -16.69 21.91
N ALA A 79 -8.39 -17.95 21.51
CA ALA A 79 -7.38 -18.62 20.68
C ALA A 79 -7.34 -18.05 19.25
N ASP A 80 -8.49 -17.72 18.66
CA ASP A 80 -8.56 -17.06 17.35
C ASP A 80 -8.00 -15.64 17.44
N ALA A 81 -8.38 -14.87 18.48
CA ALA A 81 -7.84 -13.54 18.72
C ALA A 81 -6.32 -13.51 18.86
N ALA A 82 -5.73 -14.47 19.59
CA ALA A 82 -4.29 -14.62 19.72
C ALA A 82 -3.62 -14.89 18.37
N ARG A 83 -4.17 -15.81 17.57
CA ARG A 83 -3.65 -16.11 16.22
C ARG A 83 -3.64 -14.88 15.30
N VAL A 84 -4.70 -14.07 15.33
CA VAL A 84 -4.77 -12.83 14.55
C VAL A 84 -3.68 -11.85 14.99
N ARG A 85 -3.49 -11.65 16.29
CA ARG A 85 -2.43 -10.78 16.82
C ARG A 85 -1.03 -11.28 16.44
N ASP A 86 -0.81 -12.59 16.49
CA ASP A 86 0.46 -13.19 16.07
C ASP A 86 0.70 -13.00 14.57
N ALA A 87 -0.32 -13.15 13.74
CA ALA A 87 -0.23 -12.90 12.30
C ALA A 87 0.12 -11.44 11.99
N VAL A 88 -0.53 -10.47 12.66
CA VAL A 88 -0.20 -9.03 12.53
C VAL A 88 1.24 -8.76 12.97
N ALA A 89 1.68 -9.32 14.10
CA ALA A 89 3.05 -9.16 14.58
C ALA A 89 4.08 -9.82 13.66
N ALA A 90 3.76 -10.95 13.04
CA ALA A 90 4.60 -11.62 12.05
C ALA A 90 4.71 -10.78 10.78
N ALA A 91 3.58 -10.26 10.28
CA ALA A 91 3.56 -9.37 9.11
C ALA A 91 4.46 -8.15 9.35
N ALA A 92 4.37 -7.50 10.51
CA ALA A 92 5.18 -6.31 10.84
C ALA A 92 6.71 -6.55 10.79
N ARG A 93 7.18 -7.80 10.91
CA ARG A 93 8.61 -8.15 10.85
C ARG A 93 9.10 -8.40 9.41
N LEU A 94 8.21 -8.45 8.42
CA LEU A 94 8.59 -8.71 7.04
C LEU A 94 9.31 -7.48 6.45
N PRO A 95 10.43 -7.68 5.73
CA PRO A 95 11.31 -6.60 5.29
C PRO A 95 10.75 -5.82 4.09
N ASP A 96 9.90 -6.45 3.28
CA ASP A 96 9.35 -5.86 2.07
C ASP A 96 7.87 -5.52 2.23
N ARG A 97 7.43 -4.44 1.60
CA ARG A 97 6.06 -3.90 1.70
C ARG A 97 5.03 -4.83 1.05
N GLU A 98 5.37 -5.46 -0.06
CA GLU A 98 4.48 -6.38 -0.75
C GLU A 98 4.26 -7.65 0.08
N ALA A 99 5.34 -8.19 0.65
CA ALA A 99 5.27 -9.30 1.59
C ALA A 99 4.41 -8.97 2.83
N ARG A 100 4.57 -7.76 3.39
CA ARG A 100 3.70 -7.25 4.47
C ARG A 100 2.22 -7.23 4.06
N GLY A 101 1.93 -6.72 2.87
CA GLY A 101 0.57 -6.69 2.31
C GLY A 101 -0.04 -8.08 2.20
N CYS A 102 0.63 -9.00 1.52
CA CYS A 102 0.13 -10.37 1.35
C CYS A 102 -0.13 -11.08 2.69
N ALA A 103 0.72 -10.85 3.69
CA ALA A 103 0.53 -11.44 5.02
C ALA A 103 -0.69 -10.87 5.76
N LEU A 104 -0.95 -9.55 5.64
CA LEU A 104 -2.12 -8.92 6.22
C LEU A 104 -3.41 -9.33 5.48
N ASP A 105 -3.36 -9.44 4.16
CA ASP A 105 -4.48 -9.92 3.34
C ASP A 105 -4.88 -11.35 3.72
N ALA A 106 -3.89 -12.25 3.86
CA ALA A 106 -4.13 -13.62 4.34
C ALA A 106 -4.74 -13.65 5.76
N ALA A 107 -4.29 -12.77 6.66
CA ALA A 107 -4.86 -12.66 8.00
C ALA A 107 -6.31 -12.14 7.97
N LEU A 108 -6.65 -11.23 7.06
CA LEU A 108 -8.02 -10.74 6.86
C LEU A 108 -8.93 -11.88 6.37
N GLU A 109 -8.46 -12.69 5.42
CA GLU A 109 -9.18 -13.88 4.95
C GLU A 109 -9.43 -14.87 6.09
N ASP A 110 -8.40 -15.18 6.90
CA ASP A 110 -8.54 -16.08 8.05
C ASP A 110 -9.57 -15.57 9.07
N VAL A 111 -9.59 -14.27 9.35
CA VAL A 111 -10.60 -13.65 10.23
C VAL A 111 -12.00 -13.82 9.68
N LEU A 112 -12.20 -13.62 8.38
CA LEU A 112 -13.51 -13.81 7.73
C LEU A 112 -13.95 -15.27 7.79
N VAL A 113 -13.03 -16.23 7.62
CA VAL A 113 -13.31 -17.66 7.76
C VAL A 113 -13.75 -18.00 9.19
N VAL A 114 -13.08 -17.45 10.21
CA VAL A 114 -13.48 -17.64 11.61
C VAL A 114 -14.86 -17.05 11.87
N ALA A 115 -15.10 -15.83 11.39
CA ALA A 115 -16.36 -15.14 11.64
C ALA A 115 -17.54 -15.81 10.91
N ASP A 116 -17.35 -16.35 9.70
CA ASP A 116 -18.38 -17.15 9.02
C ASP A 116 -18.66 -18.46 9.75
N ARG A 117 -17.62 -19.16 10.23
CA ARG A 117 -17.77 -20.39 11.03
C ARG A 117 -18.58 -20.14 12.30
N GLU A 118 -18.37 -18.99 12.94
CA GLU A 118 -18.97 -18.64 14.23
C GLU A 118 -20.21 -17.74 14.08
N ARG A 119 -20.81 -17.63 12.88
CA ARG A 119 -21.88 -16.65 12.57
C ARG A 119 -23.09 -16.64 13.53
N GLU A 120 -23.36 -17.75 14.22
CA GLU A 120 -24.48 -17.87 15.17
C GLU A 120 -24.10 -17.42 16.60
N ARG A 121 -22.81 -17.16 16.84
CA ARG A 121 -22.30 -16.73 18.14
C ARG A 121 -22.61 -15.24 18.34
N PRO A 122 -23.14 -14.86 19.53
CA PRO A 122 -23.36 -13.45 19.86
C PRO A 122 -22.07 -12.63 19.76
N GLY A 123 -22.14 -11.47 19.11
CA GLY A 123 -21.02 -10.53 19.00
C GLY A 123 -20.15 -10.69 17.74
N ILE A 124 -20.31 -11.76 16.97
CA ILE A 124 -19.50 -11.99 15.76
C ILE A 124 -19.77 -10.97 14.63
N ASP A 125 -20.96 -10.38 14.58
CA ASP A 125 -21.27 -9.29 13.66
C ASP A 125 -20.30 -8.10 13.80
N ALA A 126 -19.78 -7.84 15.01
CA ALA A 126 -18.81 -6.78 15.26
C ALA A 126 -17.44 -7.08 14.60
N VAL A 127 -17.06 -8.37 14.52
CA VAL A 127 -15.86 -8.81 13.79
C VAL A 127 -16.01 -8.52 12.30
N HIS A 128 -17.16 -8.87 11.72
CA HIS A 128 -17.48 -8.55 10.32
C HIS A 128 -17.50 -7.05 10.06
N ALA A 129 -18.03 -6.24 10.98
CA ALA A 129 -18.09 -4.80 10.84
C ALA A 129 -16.71 -4.16 10.77
N ALA A 130 -15.76 -4.61 11.61
CA ALA A 130 -14.38 -4.10 11.61
C ALA A 130 -13.67 -4.36 10.28
N VAL A 131 -13.74 -5.60 9.77
CA VAL A 131 -13.13 -5.96 8.48
C VAL A 131 -13.82 -5.25 7.32
N ARG A 132 -15.15 -5.17 7.33
CA ARG A 132 -15.93 -4.47 6.29
C ARG A 132 -15.55 -3.00 6.19
N ALA A 133 -15.38 -2.30 7.31
CA ALA A 133 -15.01 -0.89 7.31
C ALA A 133 -13.69 -0.65 6.57
N HIS A 134 -12.69 -1.51 6.80
CA HIS A 134 -11.43 -1.46 6.07
C HIS A 134 -11.61 -1.70 4.56
N LEU A 135 -12.32 -2.77 4.18
CA LEU A 135 -12.54 -3.13 2.77
C LEU A 135 -13.31 -2.04 2.01
N VAL A 136 -14.30 -1.41 2.63
CA VAL A 136 -15.04 -0.29 2.05
C VAL A 136 -14.11 0.92 1.84
N ASN A 137 -13.30 1.26 2.84
CA ASN A 137 -12.35 2.36 2.74
C ASN A 137 -11.27 2.10 1.68
N GLN A 138 -10.86 0.85 1.49
CA GLN A 138 -9.97 0.46 0.41
C GLN A 138 -10.65 0.60 -0.96
N ALA A 139 -11.86 0.05 -1.13
CA ALA A 139 -12.61 0.13 -2.37
C ALA A 139 -12.89 1.58 -2.81
N VAL A 140 -13.24 2.47 -1.86
CA VAL A 140 -13.44 3.90 -2.14
C VAL A 140 -12.13 4.56 -2.61
N ARG A 141 -10.99 4.27 -1.95
CA ARG A 141 -9.69 4.79 -2.36
C ARG A 141 -9.29 4.31 -3.75
N ASP A 142 -9.50 3.03 -4.05
CA ASP A 142 -9.21 2.45 -5.36
C ASP A 142 -10.10 3.03 -6.46
N LEU A 143 -11.39 3.25 -6.16
CA LEU A 143 -12.31 3.92 -7.08
C LEU A 143 -11.88 5.36 -7.38
N MET A 144 -11.51 6.14 -6.36
CA MET A 144 -11.03 7.52 -6.53
C MET A 144 -9.73 7.57 -7.35
N ARG A 145 -8.84 6.59 -7.18
CA ARG A 145 -7.63 6.43 -8.00
C ARG A 145 -7.96 6.09 -9.45
N ALA A 146 -8.96 5.24 -9.70
CA ALA A 146 -9.39 4.86 -11.05
C ALA A 146 -10.15 5.98 -11.78
N GLN A 147 -10.88 6.83 -11.06
CA GLN A 147 -11.64 7.94 -11.63
C GLN A 147 -10.76 9.12 -12.09
N ARG A 148 -9.66 9.43 -11.39
CA ARG A 148 -8.71 10.49 -11.80
C ARG A 148 -8.20 10.35 -13.26
N PRO A 149 -7.76 9.17 -13.72
CA PRO A 149 -7.42 8.94 -15.12
C PRO A 149 -8.57 9.15 -16.11
N LEU A 150 -9.81 8.83 -15.72
CA LEU A 150 -10.98 8.95 -16.59
C LEU A 150 -11.41 10.41 -16.77
N LEU A 151 -11.44 11.19 -15.69
CA LEU A 151 -11.80 12.61 -15.75
C LEU A 151 -10.76 13.43 -16.53
N ASN A 152 -9.47 13.13 -16.35
CA ASN A 152 -8.39 13.77 -17.13
C ASN A 152 -8.44 13.40 -18.62
N ARG A 153 -8.93 12.21 -18.98
CA ARG A 153 -9.16 11.82 -20.39
C ARG A 153 -10.38 12.51 -21.00
N ILE A 154 -11.44 12.71 -20.22
CA ILE A 154 -12.65 13.42 -20.66
C ILE A 154 -12.38 14.92 -20.85
N SER A 155 -11.53 15.54 -20.02
CA SER A 155 -11.20 16.97 -20.15
C SER A 155 -10.21 17.30 -21.27
N GLN A 156 -9.65 16.29 -21.95
CA GLN A 156 -8.73 16.43 -23.07
C GLN A 156 -9.39 16.12 -24.43
N GLY A 157 -10.67 15.76 -24.45
CA GLY A 157 -11.50 15.60 -25.65
C GLY A 157 -12.57 16.68 -25.74
#